data_AF-A0A8H3EGB0-F1
#
_entry.id   AF-A0A8H3EGB0-F1
#
_cell.length_a   1.000
_cell.length_b   1.000
_cell.length_c   1.000
_cell.angle_alpha   90.00
_cell.angle_beta   90.00
_cell.angle_gamma   90.00
#
_symmetry.space_group_name_H-M   'P 1'
#
loop_
_entity.id
_entity.type
_entity.pdbx_description
1 polymer ?
#
loop_
_entity_poly.entity_id
_entity_poly.type
_entity_poly.pdbx_seq_one_letter_code
_entity_poly.pdbx_strand_id
1 'polypeptide(L)'
;MASSTQKQVNNTTGENGDNGDHGELEGDHNQWKFRAPYKVHDNDPNFKTRYHASCHCGKVQYQLSREKPLDSKFCHCTTCQKLHGAPFQWAAIFHKDDINFTHGHHDLGWYESSEKTCVHKLPCKVSCAYCRTPIMDEGRNMILLFPTLINWKSPEERKNFDISCHMFYNRRIVDIPDGKPKWDGINGSSRLIEDSPPELMKKRKREIEEEEENKKNGDGS
;
A
#
# COMPACT_ATOMS: atom_id res chain seq x y z
N MET A 1 12.30 -65.00 31.32
CA MET A 1 12.86 -64.06 32.32
C MET A 1 14.14 -63.48 31.76
N ALA A 2 14.14 -62.20 31.40
CA ALA A 2 15.37 -61.44 31.20
C ALA A 2 15.02 -59.98 31.49
N SER A 3 15.68 -59.45 32.52
CA SER A 3 15.35 -58.23 33.24
C SER A 3 15.78 -56.99 32.48
N SER A 4 14.92 -55.98 32.52
CA SER A 4 15.19 -54.62 32.08
C SER A 4 16.16 -53.95 33.06
N THR A 5 17.16 -53.20 32.57
CA THR A 5 17.89 -52.22 33.37
C THR A 5 18.40 -51.09 32.47
N GLN A 6 17.68 -49.98 32.44
CA GLN A 6 18.15 -48.71 31.89
C GLN A 6 19.19 -48.11 32.84
N LYS A 7 20.36 -47.76 32.30
CA LYS A 7 21.38 -46.98 32.99
C LYS A 7 21.00 -45.50 32.90
N GLN A 8 20.70 -44.89 34.05
CA GLN A 8 20.63 -43.44 34.22
C GLN A 8 22.01 -42.84 33.98
N VAL A 9 22.07 -41.78 33.16
CA VAL A 9 23.25 -40.92 33.05
C VAL A 9 22.86 -39.58 33.65
N ASN A 10 23.37 -39.31 34.85
CA ASN A 10 23.37 -37.97 35.45
C ASN A 10 24.53 -37.18 34.85
N ASN A 11 24.27 -35.95 34.39
CA ASN A 11 25.31 -34.95 34.21
C ASN A 11 24.83 -33.61 34.76
N THR A 12 25.66 -33.08 35.65
CA THR A 12 25.49 -31.88 36.47
C THR A 12 25.93 -30.63 35.69
N THR A 13 25.13 -29.57 35.81
CA THR A 13 25.47 -28.13 35.78
C THR A 13 26.56 -27.61 34.84
N GLY A 14 26.14 -26.79 33.88
CA GLY A 14 26.93 -25.74 33.27
C GLY A 14 25.99 -24.63 32.80
N GLU A 15 25.88 -23.58 33.60
CA GLU A 15 25.22 -22.32 33.23
C GLU A 15 25.92 -21.72 32.02
N ASN A 16 25.16 -21.41 30.97
CA ASN A 16 25.52 -20.40 29.99
C ASN A 16 24.22 -19.72 29.55
N GLY A 17 24.07 -18.47 30.00
CA GLY A 17 22.89 -17.64 29.75
C GLY A 17 22.73 -17.34 28.27
N ASP A 18 21.62 -17.81 27.71
CA ASP A 18 21.05 -17.25 26.51
C ASP A 18 20.16 -16.08 26.96
N ASN A 19 20.76 -14.90 27.05
CA ASN A 19 20.03 -13.65 27.20
C ASN A 19 19.34 -13.33 25.86
N GLY A 20 18.27 -14.06 25.57
CA GLY A 20 17.24 -13.62 24.65
C GLY A 20 16.63 -12.35 25.24
N ASP A 21 17.02 -11.22 24.67
CA ASP A 21 16.52 -9.89 24.97
C ASP A 21 14.98 -9.82 24.75
N HIS A 22 14.26 -10.20 25.80
CA HIS A 22 12.84 -9.94 25.99
C HIS A 22 12.66 -8.68 26.83
N GLY A 23 13.48 -7.66 26.57
CA GLY A 23 13.65 -6.48 27.42
C GLY A 23 13.42 -5.14 26.72
N GLU A 24 12.52 -5.02 25.75
CA GLU A 24 12.02 -3.70 25.28
C GLU A 24 10.50 -3.72 25.04
N LEU A 25 9.75 -4.13 26.06
CA LEU A 25 8.30 -3.94 26.14
C LEU A 25 8.02 -2.88 27.20
N GLU A 26 8.03 -1.61 26.77
CA GLU A 26 7.42 -0.40 27.38
C GLU A 26 8.35 0.82 27.24
N GLY A 27 8.14 1.58 26.18
CA GLY A 27 8.78 2.87 25.94
C GLY A 27 8.06 3.65 24.84
N ASP A 28 8.38 4.93 24.69
CA ASP A 28 7.82 5.92 23.75
C ASP A 28 7.82 5.47 22.26
N HIS A 29 8.48 4.36 21.96
CA HIS A 29 8.60 3.69 20.66
C HIS A 29 7.31 3.07 20.09
N ASN A 30 6.21 3.05 20.85
CA ASN A 30 4.92 2.49 20.41
C ASN A 30 3.86 3.54 20.01
N GLN A 31 4.18 4.84 20.04
CA GLN A 31 3.19 5.89 19.75
C GLN A 31 2.54 5.78 18.37
N TRP A 32 3.24 5.23 17.37
CA TRP A 32 2.72 5.06 16.02
C TRP A 32 1.46 4.17 15.98
N LYS A 33 1.34 3.21 16.91
CA LYS A 33 0.20 2.28 17.03
C LYS A 33 -1.10 2.99 17.43
N PHE A 34 -1.01 4.17 18.01
CA PHE A 34 -2.16 4.97 18.42
C PHE A 34 -2.51 6.07 17.39
N ARG A 35 -1.79 6.12 16.27
CA ARG A 35 -1.99 7.09 15.19
C ARG A 35 -2.49 6.39 13.95
N ALA A 36 -3.30 7.08 13.17
CA ALA A 36 -3.70 6.60 11.86
C ALA A 36 -2.45 6.38 10.98
N PRO A 37 -2.39 5.30 10.18
CA PRO A 37 -3.45 4.33 9.91
C PRO A 37 -3.49 3.11 10.85
N TYR A 38 -2.69 3.07 11.92
CA TYR A 38 -2.52 1.88 12.78
C TYR A 38 -3.33 1.91 14.07
N LYS A 39 -3.93 3.05 14.38
CA LYS A 39 -4.89 3.19 15.47
C LYS A 39 -6.01 2.17 15.26
N VAL A 40 -6.12 1.23 16.20
CA VAL A 40 -7.23 0.27 16.21
C VAL A 40 -8.47 1.00 16.74
N HIS A 41 -9.53 0.99 15.93
CA HIS A 41 -10.84 1.49 16.29
C HIS A 41 -11.65 0.35 16.93
N ASP A 42 -11.32 -0.02 18.17
CA ASP A 42 -12.08 -1.02 18.91
C ASP A 42 -13.47 -0.47 19.25
N ASN A 43 -14.50 -1.02 18.60
CA ASN A 43 -15.90 -0.64 18.82
C ASN A 43 -16.21 0.85 18.62
N ASP A 44 -15.46 1.56 17.76
CA ASP A 44 -15.76 2.96 17.43
C ASP A 44 -17.09 3.02 16.66
N PRO A 45 -18.17 3.57 17.26
CA PRO A 45 -19.47 3.61 16.60
C PRO A 45 -19.47 4.48 15.33
N ASN A 46 -18.46 5.33 15.15
CA ASN A 46 -18.32 6.21 13.99
C ASN A 46 -17.59 5.55 12.82
N PHE A 47 -16.86 4.44 13.03
CA PHE A 47 -16.18 3.72 11.95
C PHE A 47 -17.15 2.76 11.25
N LYS A 48 -17.84 3.26 10.21
CA LYS A 48 -18.78 2.45 9.44
C LYS A 48 -18.06 1.56 8.42
N THR A 49 -17.79 0.31 8.78
CA THR A 49 -17.15 -0.67 7.88
C THR A 49 -17.96 -0.91 6.59
N ARG A 50 -17.29 -0.74 5.45
CA ARG A 50 -17.80 -1.02 4.10
C ARG A 50 -17.17 -2.26 3.51
N TYR A 51 -15.85 -2.40 3.67
CA TYR A 51 -15.09 -3.51 3.11
C TYR A 51 -14.26 -4.19 4.19
N HIS A 52 -14.07 -5.50 4.03
CA HIS A 52 -13.09 -6.29 4.77
C HIS A 52 -12.01 -6.74 3.80
N ALA A 53 -10.78 -6.80 4.29
CA ALA A 53 -9.64 -7.18 3.50
C ALA A 53 -8.62 -7.93 4.35
N SER A 54 -7.79 -8.73 3.69
CA SER A 54 -6.77 -9.51 4.37
C SER A 54 -5.57 -9.75 3.46
N CYS A 55 -4.38 -9.91 4.06
CA CYS A 55 -3.25 -10.46 3.32
C CYS A 55 -3.51 -11.92 2.92
N HIS A 56 -2.69 -12.50 2.03
CA HIS A 56 -2.91 -13.86 1.53
C HIS A 56 -3.03 -14.90 2.67
N CYS A 57 -2.15 -14.84 3.68
CA CYS A 57 -2.18 -15.82 4.77
C CYS A 57 -3.25 -15.55 5.84
N GLY A 58 -4.00 -14.44 5.73
CA GLY A 58 -5.05 -14.08 6.70
C GLY A 58 -4.54 -13.55 8.05
N LYS A 59 -3.21 -13.48 8.27
CA LYS A 59 -2.63 -12.96 9.52
C LYS A 59 -2.84 -11.46 9.69
N VAL A 60 -2.86 -10.70 8.61
CA VAL A 60 -3.19 -9.27 8.64
C VAL A 60 -4.60 -9.12 8.09
N GLN A 61 -5.48 -8.49 8.89
CA GLN A 61 -6.87 -8.23 8.55
C GLN A 61 -7.21 -6.79 8.88
N TYR A 62 -7.98 -6.16 8.01
CA TYR A 62 -8.39 -4.77 8.18
C TYR A 62 -9.73 -4.48 7.51
N GLN A 63 -10.31 -3.36 7.91
CA GLN A 63 -11.58 -2.83 7.46
C GLN A 63 -11.38 -1.46 6.82
N LEU A 64 -12.26 -1.11 5.87
CA LEU A 64 -12.29 0.21 5.23
C LEU A 64 -13.65 0.86 5.47
N SER A 65 -13.68 2.15 5.79
CA SER A 65 -14.92 2.88 6.10
C SER A 65 -15.56 3.58 4.89
N ARG A 66 -14.82 3.76 3.79
CA ARG A 66 -15.31 4.43 2.58
C ARG A 66 -15.77 3.46 1.51
N GLU A 67 -16.88 3.81 0.86
CA GLU A 67 -17.46 3.05 -0.25
C GLU A 67 -16.70 3.25 -1.57
N LYS A 68 -16.17 4.45 -1.79
CA LYS A 68 -15.31 4.78 -2.94
C LYS A 68 -14.01 5.39 -2.42
N PRO A 69 -12.83 5.02 -2.98
CA PRO A 69 -11.59 5.70 -2.66
C PRO A 69 -11.64 7.15 -3.15
N LEU A 70 -10.72 7.98 -2.67
CA LEU A 70 -10.53 9.34 -3.17
C LEU A 70 -10.16 9.35 -4.65
N ASP A 71 -9.39 8.35 -5.07
CA ASP A 71 -8.98 8.12 -6.45
C ASP A 71 -8.44 6.68 -6.57
N SER A 72 -8.38 6.11 -7.77
CA SER A 72 -7.75 4.82 -8.03
C SER A 72 -6.96 4.84 -9.32
N LYS A 73 -5.75 4.28 -9.33
CA LYS A 73 -4.81 4.40 -10.45
C LYS A 73 -4.00 3.13 -10.68
N PHE A 74 -3.58 2.94 -11.92
CA PHE A 74 -2.50 2.03 -12.25
C PHE A 74 -1.16 2.77 -12.36
N CYS A 75 -0.14 2.31 -11.64
CA CYS A 75 1.22 2.84 -11.72
C CYS A 75 2.12 1.84 -12.44
N HIS A 76 2.80 2.32 -13.49
CA HIS A 76 3.66 1.52 -14.37
C HIS A 76 5.15 1.75 -14.12
N CYS A 77 5.53 2.48 -13.07
CA CYS A 77 6.95 2.72 -12.82
C CYS A 77 7.68 1.42 -12.47
N THR A 78 8.97 1.34 -12.82
CA THR A 78 9.77 0.12 -12.65
C THR A 78 9.88 -0.30 -11.18
N THR A 79 9.85 0.64 -10.24
CA THR A 79 9.83 0.33 -8.80
C THR A 79 8.57 -0.40 -8.40
N CYS A 80 7.40 0.09 -8.80
CA CYS A 80 6.11 -0.55 -8.55
C CYS A 80 6.04 -1.94 -9.22
N GLN A 81 6.50 -2.07 -10.46
CA GLN A 81 6.56 -3.35 -11.16
C GLN A 81 7.38 -4.40 -10.41
N LYS A 82 8.59 -4.03 -9.99
CA LYS A 82 9.50 -4.94 -9.27
C LYS A 82 8.99 -5.32 -7.89
N LEU A 83 8.49 -4.35 -7.12
CA LEU A 83 7.99 -4.60 -5.76
C LEU A 83 6.73 -5.46 -5.73
N HIS A 84 5.88 -5.34 -6.75
CA HIS A 84 4.67 -6.14 -6.86
C HIS A 84 4.86 -7.43 -7.64
N GLY A 85 5.98 -7.61 -8.34
CA GLY A 85 6.17 -8.73 -9.28
C GLY A 85 5.10 -8.74 -10.38
N ALA A 86 4.63 -7.57 -10.81
CA ALA A 86 3.47 -7.41 -11.69
C ALA A 86 3.72 -6.34 -12.78
N PRO A 87 2.98 -6.36 -13.90
CA PRO A 87 3.12 -5.35 -14.96
C PRO A 87 2.84 -3.90 -14.52
N PHE A 88 2.04 -3.74 -13.47
CA PHE A 88 1.71 -2.47 -12.84
C PHE A 88 1.19 -2.70 -11.42
N GLN A 89 1.20 -1.64 -10.62
CA GLN A 89 0.54 -1.59 -9.32
C GLN A 89 -0.85 -1.00 -9.46
N TRP A 90 -1.85 -1.58 -8.81
CA TRP A 90 -3.17 -0.96 -8.57
C TRP A 90 -3.21 -0.34 -7.18
N ALA A 91 -3.35 0.99 -7.11
CA ALA A 91 -3.49 1.72 -5.85
C ALA A 91 -4.79 2.51 -5.81
N ALA A 92 -5.50 2.41 -4.68
CA ALA A 92 -6.63 3.23 -4.32
C ALA A 92 -6.24 4.15 -3.15
N ILE A 93 -6.54 5.44 -3.27
CA ILE A 93 -6.12 6.47 -2.33
C ILE A 93 -7.19 6.65 -1.25
N PHE A 94 -6.76 6.61 0.01
CA PHE A 94 -7.61 6.82 1.18
C PHE A 94 -6.93 7.77 2.18
N HIS A 95 -7.72 8.43 3.02
CA HIS A 95 -7.17 9.06 4.22
C HIS A 95 -6.66 7.99 5.17
N LYS A 96 -5.71 8.36 6.05
CA LYS A 96 -5.18 7.42 7.04
C LYS A 96 -6.26 6.89 8.00
N ASP A 97 -7.28 7.71 8.29
CA ASP A 97 -8.40 7.32 9.18
C ASP A 97 -9.47 6.46 8.50
N ASP A 98 -9.35 6.19 7.19
CA ASP A 98 -10.33 5.39 6.46
C ASP A 98 -10.10 3.88 6.62
N ILE A 99 -8.98 3.46 7.25
CA ILE A 99 -8.60 2.08 7.49
C ILE A 99 -8.59 1.77 9.00
N ASN A 100 -9.01 0.55 9.34
CA ASN A 100 -8.94 0.02 10.70
C ASN A 100 -8.35 -1.40 10.67
N PHE A 101 -7.17 -1.60 11.25
CA PHE A 101 -6.61 -2.95 11.37
C PHE A 101 -7.29 -3.71 12.50
N THR A 102 -7.93 -4.83 12.18
CA THR A 102 -8.63 -5.68 13.16
C THR A 102 -7.73 -6.82 13.68
N HIS A 103 -6.69 -7.19 12.92
CA HIS A 103 -5.74 -8.23 13.32
C HIS A 103 -4.39 -8.06 12.60
N GLY A 104 -3.29 -8.43 13.27
CA GLY A 104 -1.96 -8.54 12.65
C GLY A 104 -1.24 -7.22 12.32
N HIS A 105 -1.67 -6.08 12.84
CA HIS A 105 -0.97 -4.79 12.61
C HIS A 105 0.44 -4.75 13.23
N HIS A 106 0.75 -5.66 14.16
CA HIS A 106 2.10 -5.88 14.69
C HIS A 106 2.97 -6.77 13.78
N ASP A 107 2.35 -7.53 12.86
CA ASP A 107 3.02 -8.40 11.90
C ASP A 107 3.20 -7.72 10.53
N LEU A 108 3.41 -6.40 10.54
CA LEU A 108 3.66 -5.59 9.36
C LEU A 108 5.16 -5.43 9.12
N GLY A 109 5.57 -5.53 7.86
CA GLY A 109 6.91 -5.24 7.39
C GLY A 109 6.95 -3.92 6.60
N TRP A 110 8.03 -3.18 6.77
CA TRP A 110 8.26 -1.87 6.16
C TRP A 110 9.35 -1.94 5.12
N TYR A 111 9.24 -1.11 4.08
CA TYR A 111 10.33 -0.87 3.14
C TYR A 111 10.33 0.58 2.66
N GLU A 112 11.42 1.30 2.92
CA GLU A 112 11.68 2.62 2.35
C GLU A 112 12.53 2.42 1.08
N SER A 113 11.99 2.82 -0.07
CA SER A 113 12.55 2.45 -1.37
C SER A 113 13.74 3.29 -1.84
N SER A 114 13.94 4.49 -1.30
CA SER A 114 15.04 5.37 -1.73
C SER A 114 16.38 4.96 -1.12
N GLU A 115 16.39 4.65 0.17
CA GLU A 115 17.54 4.18 0.95
C GLU A 115 17.60 2.64 1.00
N LYS A 116 16.54 1.95 0.54
CA LYS A 116 16.42 0.48 0.48
C LYS A 116 16.54 -0.17 1.85
N THR A 117 15.91 0.42 2.85
CA THR A 117 15.96 -0.03 4.25
C THR A 117 14.60 -0.54 4.72
N CYS A 118 14.60 -1.40 5.74
CA CYS A 118 13.38 -1.94 6.35
C CYS A 118 12.89 -1.11 7.55
N VAL A 119 13.06 0.21 7.48
CA VAL A 119 12.66 1.13 8.55
C VAL A 119 11.33 1.81 8.22
N HIS A 120 10.57 2.17 9.25
CA HIS A 120 9.34 2.94 9.08
C HIS A 120 9.67 4.43 8.87
N LYS A 121 10.06 4.80 7.64
CA LYS A 121 10.34 6.19 7.24
C LYS A 121 9.45 6.58 6.07
N LEU A 122 8.57 7.55 6.28
CA LEU A 122 7.57 7.94 5.28
C LEU A 122 8.18 8.75 4.11
N PRO A 123 7.75 8.49 2.86
CA PRO A 123 6.80 7.46 2.45
C PRO A 123 7.42 6.06 2.43
N CYS A 124 6.69 5.04 2.88
CA CYS A 124 7.18 3.66 2.91
C CYS A 124 6.14 2.66 2.37
N LYS A 125 6.60 1.45 2.04
CA LYS A 125 5.78 0.30 1.63
C LYS A 125 5.44 -0.53 2.85
N VAL A 126 4.20 -1.00 2.90
CA VAL A 126 3.68 -1.82 4.00
C VAL A 126 3.28 -3.18 3.43
N SER A 127 3.75 -4.25 4.07
CA SER A 127 3.49 -5.63 3.66
C SER A 127 3.25 -6.53 4.87
N CYS A 128 2.67 -7.71 4.66
CA CYS A 128 2.63 -8.72 5.71
C CYS A 128 4.05 -9.28 5.97
N ALA A 129 4.53 -9.24 7.20
CA ALA A 129 5.86 -9.75 7.56
C ALA A 129 6.01 -11.27 7.36
N TYR A 130 4.89 -11.99 7.35
CA TYR A 130 4.87 -13.45 7.15
C TYR A 130 4.82 -13.83 5.66
N CYS A 131 3.71 -13.55 4.98
CA CYS A 131 3.51 -13.98 3.58
C CYS A 131 4.02 -12.98 2.53
N ARG A 132 4.53 -11.82 2.96
CA ARG A 132 5.08 -10.76 2.11
C ARG A 132 4.09 -10.09 1.16
N THR A 133 2.80 -10.41 1.25
CA THR A 133 1.74 -9.73 0.50
C THR A 133 1.87 -8.20 0.69
N PRO A 134 2.07 -7.42 -0.39
CA PRO A 134 2.02 -5.97 -0.32
C PRO A 134 0.61 -5.53 0.08
N ILE A 135 0.48 -4.55 0.98
CA ILE A 135 -0.82 -4.09 1.52
C ILE A 135 -1.13 -2.67 1.07
N MET A 136 -0.19 -1.75 1.28
CA MET A 136 -0.35 -0.33 0.93
C MET A 136 1.00 0.38 0.87
N ASP A 137 1.02 1.57 0.28
CA ASP A 137 2.05 2.57 0.56
C ASP A 137 1.52 3.57 1.58
N GLU A 138 2.28 3.82 2.65
CA GLU A 138 1.97 4.86 3.61
C GLU A 138 2.67 6.17 3.20
N GLY A 139 1.87 7.18 2.87
CA GLY A 139 2.32 8.55 2.66
C GLY A 139 2.27 9.37 3.94
N ARG A 140 2.56 10.67 3.84
CA ARG A 140 2.49 11.60 4.98
C ARG A 140 1.05 11.80 5.47
N ASN A 141 0.11 12.00 4.54
CA ASN A 141 -1.29 12.33 4.83
C ASN A 141 -2.30 11.27 4.39
N MET A 142 -1.90 10.38 3.49
CA MET A 142 -2.77 9.42 2.81
C MET A 142 -2.12 8.04 2.80
N ILE A 143 -2.93 7.01 2.56
CA ILE A 143 -2.46 5.68 2.18
C ILE A 143 -2.83 5.39 0.72
N LEU A 144 -2.01 4.60 0.05
CA LEU A 144 -2.30 4.03 -1.26
C LEU A 144 -2.50 2.52 -1.05
N LEU A 145 -3.74 2.14 -0.75
CA LEU A 145 -4.14 0.76 -0.50
C LEU A 145 -4.16 -0.06 -1.80
N PHE A 146 -3.79 -1.34 -1.75
CA PHE A 146 -3.90 -2.24 -2.89
C PHE A 146 -5.23 -3.00 -2.90
N PRO A 147 -6.17 -2.69 -3.83
CA PRO A 147 -7.54 -3.22 -3.76
C PRO A 147 -7.66 -4.72 -4.02
N THR A 148 -6.60 -5.38 -4.48
CA THR A 148 -6.57 -6.84 -4.70
C THR A 148 -6.76 -7.65 -3.42
N LEU A 149 -6.60 -7.03 -2.25
CA LEU A 149 -6.78 -7.67 -0.93
C LEU A 149 -8.20 -7.57 -0.39
N ILE A 150 -9.08 -6.81 -1.04
CA ILE A 150 -10.46 -6.61 -0.60
C ILE A 150 -11.30 -7.86 -0.91
N ASN A 151 -12.06 -8.30 0.09
CA ASN A 151 -13.02 -9.38 -0.04
C ASN A 151 -14.32 -8.84 -0.64
N TRP A 152 -14.36 -8.73 -1.97
CA TRP A 152 -15.52 -8.24 -2.72
C TRP A 152 -16.74 -9.15 -2.55
N LYS A 153 -17.92 -8.58 -2.30
CA LYS A 153 -19.18 -9.33 -2.27
C LYS A 153 -19.85 -9.40 -3.63
N SER A 154 -19.53 -8.48 -4.53
CA SER A 154 -20.08 -8.42 -5.89
C SER A 154 -19.14 -7.71 -6.88
N PRO A 155 -19.29 -7.94 -8.19
CA PRO A 155 -18.63 -7.15 -9.22
C PRO A 155 -18.95 -5.65 -9.15
N GLU A 156 -20.16 -5.30 -8.70
CA GLU A 156 -20.62 -3.91 -8.53
C GLU A 156 -19.80 -3.18 -7.47
N GLU A 157 -19.50 -3.83 -6.34
CA GLU A 157 -18.60 -3.25 -5.33
C GLU A 157 -17.20 -3.00 -5.90
N ARG A 158 -16.69 -3.90 -6.74
CA ARG A 158 -15.37 -3.72 -7.37
C ARG A 158 -15.35 -2.51 -8.32
N LYS A 159 -16.46 -2.21 -9.02
CA LYS A 159 -16.57 -1.03 -9.90
C LYS A 159 -16.40 0.29 -9.17
N ASN A 160 -16.66 0.34 -7.85
CA ASN A 160 -16.39 1.54 -7.05
C ASN A 160 -14.90 1.92 -7.00
N PHE A 161 -14.01 0.98 -7.36
CA PHE A 161 -12.56 1.13 -7.36
C PHE A 161 -11.99 1.19 -8.79
N ASP A 162 -12.84 1.37 -9.80
CA ASP A 162 -12.40 1.56 -11.18
C ASP A 162 -11.36 2.67 -11.25
N ILE A 163 -10.29 2.41 -12.00
CA ILE A 163 -9.21 3.37 -12.13
C ILE A 163 -9.64 4.61 -12.92
N SER A 164 -9.07 5.74 -12.53
CA SER A 164 -9.21 7.02 -13.24
C SER A 164 -8.19 7.15 -14.37
N CYS A 165 -6.99 6.59 -14.21
CA CYS A 165 -5.89 6.73 -15.18
C CYS A 165 -4.73 5.75 -14.95
N HIS A 166 -3.80 5.75 -15.92
CA HIS A 166 -2.48 5.13 -15.82
C HIS A 166 -1.41 6.20 -15.64
N MET A 167 -0.52 6.02 -14.68
CA MET A 167 0.67 6.86 -14.48
C MET A 167 1.95 6.12 -14.89
N PHE A 168 2.96 6.86 -15.34
CA PHE A 168 4.24 6.32 -15.79
C PHE A 168 4.12 5.27 -16.92
N TYR A 169 3.11 5.38 -17.77
CA TYR A 169 2.72 4.36 -18.75
C TYR A 169 3.74 4.20 -19.90
N ASN A 170 4.68 5.13 -20.05
CA ASN A 170 5.86 4.95 -20.91
C ASN A 170 6.77 3.79 -20.44
N ARG A 171 6.65 3.35 -19.19
CA ARG A 171 7.40 2.21 -18.62
C ARG A 171 6.58 0.90 -18.61
N ARG A 172 5.41 0.89 -19.22
CA ARG A 172 4.57 -0.32 -19.31
C ARG A 172 5.35 -1.47 -19.97
N ILE A 173 5.06 -2.68 -19.51
CA ILE A 173 5.59 -3.91 -20.13
C ILE A 173 4.53 -4.64 -20.96
N VAL A 174 3.27 -4.21 -20.86
CA VAL A 174 2.13 -4.68 -21.66
C VAL A 174 1.25 -3.48 -22.01
N ASP A 175 0.68 -3.47 -23.20
CA ASP A 175 -0.33 -2.48 -23.60
C ASP A 175 -1.70 -2.81 -22.95
N ILE A 176 -2.43 -1.78 -22.51
CA ILE A 176 -3.71 -1.91 -21.81
C ILE A 176 -4.77 -1.03 -22.52
N PRO A 177 -5.56 -1.60 -23.44
CA PRO A 177 -6.56 -0.87 -24.24
C PRO A 177 -7.89 -0.73 -23.48
N ASP A 178 -7.89 -0.01 -22.36
CA ASP A 178 -9.06 0.14 -21.48
C ASP A 178 -9.79 1.49 -21.61
N GLY A 179 -9.36 2.34 -22.54
CA GLY A 179 -9.94 3.67 -22.75
C GLY A 179 -9.73 4.64 -21.57
N LYS A 180 -8.82 4.34 -20.63
CA LYS A 180 -8.46 5.25 -19.54
C LYS A 180 -7.28 6.13 -19.94
N PRO A 181 -7.25 7.41 -19.54
CA PRO A 181 -6.13 8.30 -19.84
C PRO A 181 -4.80 7.77 -19.31
N LYS A 182 -3.75 7.95 -20.11
CA LYS A 182 -2.42 7.36 -19.90
C LYS A 182 -1.37 8.46 -19.89
N TRP A 183 -0.67 8.59 -18.77
CA TRP A 183 0.30 9.64 -18.52
C TRP A 183 1.72 9.07 -18.55
N ASP A 184 2.68 9.81 -19.11
CA ASP A 184 4.09 9.39 -19.10
C ASP A 184 4.77 9.60 -17.74
N GLY A 185 4.16 10.37 -16.84
CA GLY A 185 4.58 10.54 -15.45
C GLY A 185 3.36 10.62 -14.52
N ILE A 186 3.37 11.62 -13.63
CA ILE A 186 2.27 11.90 -12.70
C ILE A 186 1.08 12.50 -13.46
N ASN A 187 -0.13 12.04 -13.16
CA ASN A 187 -1.34 12.54 -13.80
C ASN A 187 -1.52 14.06 -13.58
N GLY A 188 -1.85 14.80 -14.63
CA GLY A 188 -2.04 16.27 -14.58
C GLY A 188 -0.75 17.10 -14.64
N SER A 189 0.42 16.50 -14.38
CA SER A 189 1.72 17.20 -14.41
C SER A 189 2.66 16.71 -15.50
N SER A 190 2.22 15.74 -16.29
CA SER A 190 3.05 15.07 -17.30
C SER A 190 2.31 15.00 -18.63
N ARG A 191 2.93 14.45 -19.66
CA ARG A 191 2.33 14.41 -21.00
C ARG A 191 1.36 13.24 -21.08
N LEU A 192 0.21 13.51 -21.71
CA LEU A 192 -0.78 12.49 -22.04
C LEU A 192 -0.32 11.72 -23.29
N ILE A 193 -0.36 10.39 -23.24
CA ILE A 193 0.09 9.48 -24.30
C ILE A 193 -1.06 9.27 -25.30
N GLU A 194 -0.73 9.15 -26.59
CA GLU A 194 -1.67 9.05 -27.71
C GLU A 194 -2.71 7.92 -27.58
N ASP A 195 -2.39 6.84 -26.87
CA ASP A 195 -3.28 5.73 -26.50
C ASP A 195 -4.36 6.13 -25.46
N SER A 196 -4.50 7.43 -25.17
CA SER A 196 -5.55 7.99 -24.31
C SER A 196 -6.80 8.38 -25.12
N PRO A 197 -7.97 8.54 -24.48
CA PRO A 197 -9.18 8.99 -25.17
C PRO A 197 -8.98 10.28 -25.98
N PRO A 198 -9.38 10.31 -27.27
CA PRO A 198 -9.13 11.45 -28.16
C PRO A 198 -9.64 12.79 -27.65
N GLU A 199 -10.81 12.79 -26.98
CA GLU A 199 -11.40 14.01 -26.41
C GLU A 199 -10.56 14.58 -25.26
N LEU A 200 -9.93 13.72 -24.45
CA LEU A 200 -9.00 14.16 -23.41
C LEU A 200 -7.70 14.72 -23.99
N MET A 201 -7.20 14.12 -25.08
CA MET A 201 -6.03 14.63 -25.79
C MET A 201 -6.27 16.05 -26.34
N LYS A 202 -7.42 16.27 -26.99
CA LYS A 202 -7.83 17.60 -27.47
C LYS A 202 -7.94 18.62 -26.33
N LYS A 203 -8.60 18.23 -25.22
CA LYS A 203 -8.75 19.11 -24.05
C LYS A 203 -7.40 19.50 -23.46
N ARG A 204 -6.51 18.52 -23.25
CA ARG A 204 -5.19 18.78 -22.67
C ARG A 204 -4.32 19.66 -23.57
N LYS A 205 -4.44 19.49 -24.89
CA LYS A 205 -3.74 20.36 -25.86
C LYS A 205 -4.16 21.83 -25.70
N ARG A 206 -5.47 22.09 -25.59
CA ARG A 206 -6.00 23.45 -25.35
C ARG A 206 -5.52 24.03 -24.02
N GLU A 207 -5.54 23.24 -22.95
CA GLU A 207 -5.03 23.68 -21.63
C GLU A 207 -3.55 24.07 -21.69
N ILE A 208 -2.71 23.31 -22.42
CA ILE A 208 -1.30 23.63 -22.59
C ILE A 208 -1.12 24.93 -23.41
N GLU A 209 -1.87 25.10 -24.50
CA GLU A 209 -1.85 26.33 -25.30
C GLU A 209 -2.24 27.56 -24.44
N GLU A 210 -3.29 27.45 -23.61
CA GLU A 210 -3.70 28.50 -22.66
C GLU A 210 -2.66 28.75 -21.56
N GLU A 211 -2.03 27.71 -20.99
CA GLU A 211 -0.95 27.85 -20.00
C GLU A 211 0.29 28.55 -20.59
N GLU A 212 0.64 28.27 -21.84
CA GLU A 212 1.74 28.92 -22.55
C GLU A 212 1.44 30.38 -22.89
N GLU A 213 0.21 30.70 -23.31
CA GLU A 213 -0.24 32.08 -23.52
C GLU A 213 -0.22 32.88 -22.22
N ASN A 214 -0.71 32.32 -21.12
CA ASN A 214 -0.71 32.98 -19.81
C ASN A 214 0.70 33.23 -19.29
N LYS A 215 1.65 32.30 -19.49
CA LYS A 215 3.07 32.52 -19.14
C LYS A 215 3.70 33.65 -19.94
N LYS A 216 3.45 33.70 -21.26
CA LYS A 216 3.92 34.80 -22.12
C LYS A 216 3.38 36.16 -21.72
N ASN A 217 2.15 36.22 -21.21
CA ASN A 217 1.52 37.45 -20.75
C ASN A 217 1.88 37.85 -19.31
N GLY A 218 2.35 36.91 -18.48
CA GLY A 218 2.73 37.13 -17.08
C GLY A 218 4.17 37.62 -16.85
N ASP A 219 5.11 37.27 -17.73
CA ASP A 219 6.52 37.72 -17.67
C ASP A 219 6.73 39.15 -18.19
N GLY A 220 5.64 39.87 -18.54
CA GLY A 220 5.65 41.25 -19.04
C GLY A 220 5.12 42.31 -18.06
N SER A 221 4.95 41.98 -16.77
CA SER A 221 4.46 42.89 -15.71
C SER A 221 5.47 43.10 -14.60
#